data_AF-A0A432JQC9-F1
#
_entry.id   AF-A0A432JQC9-F1
#
_cell.length_a   1.000
_cell.length_b   1.000
_cell.length_c   1.000
_cell.angle_alpha   90.00
_cell.angle_beta   90.00
_cell.angle_gamma   90.00
#
_symmetry.space_group_name_H-M   'P 1'
#
loop_
_entity.id
_entity.type
_entity.pdbx_description
1 polymer ?
#
loop_
_entity_poly.entity_id
_entity_poly.type
_entity_poly.pdbx_seq_one_letter_code
_entity_poly.pdbx_strand_id
1 'polypeptide(L)'
;MTNGKTVNKGVFNNEAVITVSGEKASFTNQVGSVLNNAEGGSSVGVIANACGGTVNDSGSLEAVAPAPCIWSGAGGNDKWSNPTNWVNGLVPQDEHPVVIKGEGKSAANVILDINLVVESRTLTVGVGDTLTIGGGGSGADANVVLSVKELGGLLTNRGTVVVSNYSGLRRAPLATIDNVGGIVRIACRGSAPSGGVTGASLVKDPCFWDAGGVTSNWSEAANWDSDTLPTGDDPILIRDADGEITVANLDVSFDLNSKGSLTVAGGQTLNVTEGVTLRIANQSPGGSIWINGTLNLKGGTLHNHYTGLINTGGPSS
;
A
#
# COMPACT_ATOMS: atom_id res chain seq x y z
N MET A 1 26.55 -10.37 -37.74
CA MET A 1 26.23 -10.95 -36.41
C MET A 1 24.79 -10.59 -36.09
N THR A 2 23.86 -11.49 -36.38
CA THR A 2 22.42 -11.31 -36.18
C THR A 2 22.07 -11.73 -34.76
N ASN A 3 21.54 -10.80 -33.98
CA ASN A 3 21.05 -11.03 -32.62
C ASN A 3 19.81 -11.96 -32.69
N GLY A 4 19.94 -13.21 -32.26
CA GLY A 4 18.83 -14.17 -32.24
C GLY A 4 17.93 -13.94 -31.03
N LYS A 5 16.73 -13.42 -31.24
CA LYS A 5 15.65 -13.42 -30.24
C LYS A 5 14.57 -14.38 -30.71
N THR A 6 14.39 -15.48 -29.98
CA THR A 6 13.31 -16.45 -30.24
C THR A 6 12.22 -16.26 -29.20
N VAL A 7 10.95 -16.21 -29.62
CA VAL A 7 9.80 -16.08 -28.73
C VAL A 7 8.84 -17.24 -28.98
N ASN A 8 8.67 -18.12 -27.99
CA ASN A 8 7.62 -19.13 -27.99
C ASN A 8 6.28 -18.50 -27.59
N LYS A 9 5.23 -18.74 -28.37
CA LYS A 9 3.86 -18.25 -28.12
C LYS A 9 2.81 -19.37 -28.05
N GLY A 10 3.26 -20.62 -28.06
CA GLY A 10 2.38 -21.80 -28.09
C GLY A 10 3.04 -22.96 -27.35
N VAL A 11 3.01 -24.15 -27.93
CA VAL A 11 3.72 -25.30 -27.37
C VAL A 11 5.02 -25.51 -28.13
N PHE A 12 6.14 -25.50 -27.43
CA PHE A 12 7.47 -25.82 -27.95
C PHE A 12 7.95 -27.12 -27.32
N ASN A 13 7.92 -28.20 -28.09
CA ASN A 13 8.46 -29.49 -27.68
C ASN A 13 9.88 -29.61 -28.17
N ASN A 14 10.81 -29.76 -27.24
CA ASN A 14 12.22 -29.87 -27.51
C ASN A 14 12.74 -31.24 -27.08
N GLU A 15 13.31 -31.95 -28.05
CA GLU A 15 13.94 -33.26 -27.90
C GLU A 15 15.46 -33.18 -28.20
N ALA A 16 16.03 -31.96 -28.26
CA ALA A 16 17.41 -31.70 -28.67
C ALA A 16 18.10 -30.56 -27.86
N VAL A 17 19.32 -30.15 -28.23
CA VAL A 17 20.07 -29.08 -27.54
C VAL A 17 19.57 -27.68 -27.91
N ILE A 18 19.04 -26.92 -26.95
CA ILE A 18 18.72 -25.48 -27.12
C ILE A 18 19.99 -24.66 -26.88
N THR A 19 20.72 -24.32 -27.94
CA THR A 19 21.88 -23.42 -27.82
C THR A 19 21.45 -21.95 -27.91
N VAL A 20 21.49 -21.23 -26.80
CA VAL A 20 21.38 -19.76 -26.76
C VAL A 20 22.78 -19.19 -26.64
N SER A 21 23.39 -18.72 -27.74
CA SER A 21 24.78 -18.24 -27.74
C SER A 21 24.89 -16.78 -28.22
N GLY A 22 25.77 -16.02 -27.56
CA GLY A 22 26.01 -14.60 -27.81
C GLY A 22 25.48 -13.70 -26.70
N GLU A 23 26.16 -12.57 -26.46
CA GLU A 23 25.95 -11.65 -25.33
C GLU A 23 24.50 -11.10 -25.18
N LYS A 24 23.72 -11.14 -26.27
CA LYS A 24 22.33 -10.63 -26.33
C LYS A 24 21.32 -11.66 -26.87
N ALA A 25 21.73 -12.91 -27.07
CA ALA A 25 20.81 -13.95 -27.51
C ALA A 25 19.84 -14.31 -26.40
N SER A 26 18.57 -14.54 -26.74
CA SER A 26 17.55 -14.92 -25.76
C SER A 26 16.48 -15.82 -26.37
N PHE A 27 16.04 -16.78 -25.57
CA PHE A 27 14.80 -17.51 -25.80
C PHE A 27 13.79 -17.03 -24.76
N THR A 28 12.63 -16.54 -25.21
CA THR A 28 11.54 -16.12 -24.32
C THR A 28 10.38 -17.09 -24.46
N ASN A 29 10.04 -17.78 -23.38
CA ASN A 29 8.78 -18.49 -23.26
C ASN A 29 7.71 -17.48 -22.86
N GLN A 30 6.77 -17.15 -23.75
CA GLN A 30 5.74 -16.15 -23.45
C GLN A 30 4.70 -16.71 -22.47
N VAL A 31 3.86 -15.84 -21.95
CA VAL A 31 2.68 -16.23 -21.19
C VAL A 31 1.83 -17.29 -21.87
N GLY A 32 1.28 -18.22 -21.08
CA GLY A 32 0.37 -19.26 -21.56
C GLY A 32 1.00 -20.23 -22.54
N SER A 33 2.29 -20.05 -22.86
CA SER A 33 3.06 -20.93 -23.73
C SER A 33 3.76 -22.00 -22.90
N VAL A 34 3.94 -23.18 -23.49
CA VAL A 34 4.53 -24.34 -22.84
C VAL A 34 5.84 -24.66 -23.54
N LEU A 35 6.93 -24.72 -22.78
CA LEU A 35 8.22 -25.28 -23.20
C LEU A 35 8.35 -26.66 -22.56
N ASN A 36 8.27 -27.73 -23.37
CA ASN A 36 8.55 -29.10 -22.92
C ASN A 36 9.97 -29.48 -23.36
N ASN A 37 10.87 -29.77 -22.42
CA ASN A 37 12.23 -30.20 -22.70
C ASN A 37 12.42 -31.65 -22.24
N ALA A 38 12.49 -32.60 -23.17
CA ALA A 38 12.35 -34.02 -22.87
C ALA A 38 13.68 -34.78 -22.71
N GLU A 39 14.71 -34.51 -23.51
CA GLU A 39 16.02 -35.21 -23.43
C GLU A 39 17.16 -34.35 -24.00
N GLY A 40 18.30 -34.32 -23.31
CA GLY A 40 19.60 -33.97 -23.91
C GLY A 40 19.94 -32.50 -24.17
N GLY A 41 19.14 -31.53 -23.72
CA GLY A 41 19.46 -30.12 -23.99
C GLY A 41 20.29 -29.43 -22.92
N SER A 42 21.60 -29.22 -23.15
CA SER A 42 22.38 -28.17 -22.47
C SER A 42 22.05 -26.82 -23.10
N SER A 43 21.79 -25.81 -22.29
CA SER A 43 21.62 -24.44 -22.78
C SER A 43 22.82 -23.59 -22.39
N VAL A 44 23.56 -23.07 -23.37
CA VAL A 44 24.72 -22.19 -23.12
C VAL A 44 24.31 -20.71 -22.93
N GLY A 45 23.07 -20.43 -22.50
CA GLY A 45 22.55 -19.08 -22.30
C GLY A 45 21.21 -19.01 -21.56
N VAL A 46 20.74 -17.79 -21.26
CA VAL A 46 19.57 -17.56 -20.39
C VAL A 46 18.25 -17.75 -21.15
N ILE A 47 17.37 -18.62 -20.63
CA ILE A 47 15.97 -18.72 -21.03
C ILE A 47 15.13 -17.81 -20.14
N ALA A 48 14.40 -16.86 -20.72
CA ALA A 48 13.48 -15.99 -19.98
C ALA A 48 12.07 -16.58 -20.00
N ASN A 49 11.54 -16.98 -18.85
CA ASN A 49 10.14 -17.39 -18.73
C ASN A 49 9.28 -16.17 -18.38
N ALA A 50 8.48 -15.67 -19.31
CA ALA A 50 7.57 -14.56 -19.03
C ALA A 50 6.50 -14.98 -17.99
N CYS A 51 5.92 -14.01 -17.30
CA CYS A 51 4.89 -14.24 -16.29
C CYS A 51 3.82 -15.24 -16.78
N GLY A 52 3.81 -16.44 -16.18
CA GLY A 52 2.90 -17.54 -16.46
C GLY A 52 3.09 -18.28 -17.80
N GLY A 53 4.31 -18.33 -18.33
CA GLY A 53 4.72 -19.43 -19.20
C GLY A 53 5.01 -20.70 -18.40
N THR A 54 4.72 -21.87 -18.96
CA THR A 54 5.04 -23.18 -18.35
C THR A 54 6.33 -23.72 -18.94
N VAL A 55 7.25 -24.17 -18.08
CA VAL A 55 8.47 -24.87 -18.48
C VAL A 55 8.45 -26.25 -17.82
N ASN A 56 8.27 -27.29 -18.63
CA ASN A 56 8.36 -28.68 -18.19
C ASN A 56 9.74 -29.20 -18.61
N ASP A 57 10.67 -29.24 -17.66
CA ASP A 57 12.04 -29.68 -17.93
C ASP A 57 12.33 -31.05 -17.31
N SER A 58 12.54 -32.05 -18.16
CA SER A 58 13.10 -33.36 -17.80
C SER A 58 14.50 -33.57 -18.40
N GLY A 59 15.07 -32.56 -19.05
CA GLY A 59 16.43 -32.52 -19.61
C GLY A 59 17.43 -31.76 -18.71
N SER A 60 18.34 -30.96 -19.28
CA SER A 60 19.42 -30.25 -18.57
C SER A 60 19.50 -28.76 -18.93
N LEU A 61 18.44 -27.97 -18.68
CA LEU A 61 18.52 -26.51 -18.87
C LEU A 61 19.43 -25.90 -17.79
N GLU A 62 20.52 -25.26 -18.19
CA GLU A 62 21.54 -24.74 -17.24
C GLU A 62 21.06 -23.46 -16.53
N ALA A 63 20.18 -22.65 -17.15
CA ALA A 63 19.64 -21.44 -16.54
C ALA A 63 18.29 -21.00 -17.14
N VAL A 64 17.21 -21.16 -16.38
CA VAL A 64 15.91 -20.54 -16.64
C VAL A 64 15.70 -19.41 -15.63
N ALA A 65 15.54 -18.17 -16.14
CA ALA A 65 15.29 -17.00 -15.30
C ALA A 65 13.81 -16.59 -15.42
N PRO A 66 13.08 -16.42 -14.30
CA PRO A 66 11.75 -15.85 -14.34
C PRO A 66 11.83 -14.38 -14.75
N ALA A 67 11.09 -14.03 -15.80
CA ALA A 67 10.95 -12.65 -16.25
C ALA A 67 9.88 -11.94 -15.40
N PRO A 68 9.99 -10.60 -15.24
CA PRO A 68 9.05 -9.86 -14.41
C PRO A 68 7.62 -9.90 -14.94
N CYS A 69 6.66 -10.07 -14.03
CA CYS A 69 5.27 -9.73 -14.24
C CYS A 69 5.12 -8.21 -14.17
N ILE A 70 4.60 -7.60 -15.24
CA ILE A 70 4.52 -6.15 -15.37
C ILE A 70 3.06 -5.73 -15.28
N TRP A 71 2.77 -4.74 -14.44
CA TRP A 71 1.45 -4.12 -14.41
C TRP A 71 1.16 -3.34 -15.70
N SER A 72 -0.05 -3.46 -16.22
CA SER A 72 -0.51 -2.77 -17.43
C SER A 72 -1.71 -1.85 -17.20
N GLY A 73 -2.53 -2.12 -16.17
CA GLY A 73 -3.77 -1.38 -15.89
C GLY A 73 -4.89 -1.56 -16.91
N ALA A 74 -4.77 -2.52 -17.84
CA ALA A 74 -5.70 -2.64 -18.96
C ALA A 74 -7.07 -3.26 -18.62
N GLY A 75 -7.28 -3.71 -17.38
CA GLY A 75 -8.42 -4.51 -16.94
C GLY A 75 -9.66 -3.72 -16.52
N GLY A 76 -9.66 -2.39 -16.67
CA GLY A 76 -10.81 -1.53 -16.36
C GLY A 76 -11.07 -1.32 -14.86
N ASN A 77 -10.19 -1.81 -14.00
CA ASN A 77 -10.13 -1.55 -12.56
C ASN A 77 -8.68 -1.66 -12.08
N ASP A 78 -8.43 -1.33 -10.82
CA ASP A 78 -7.07 -1.28 -10.28
C ASP A 78 -6.68 -2.56 -9.50
N LYS A 79 -7.50 -3.62 -9.54
CA LYS A 79 -7.34 -4.78 -8.68
C LYS A 79 -6.19 -5.69 -9.10
N TRP A 80 -5.32 -6.04 -8.16
CA TRP A 80 -4.20 -6.97 -8.36
C TRP A 80 -4.68 -8.33 -8.88
N SER A 81 -5.80 -8.83 -8.36
CA SER A 81 -6.37 -10.12 -8.74
C SER A 81 -6.93 -10.18 -10.16
N ASN A 82 -7.16 -9.04 -10.83
CA ASN A 82 -7.69 -9.00 -12.19
C ASN A 82 -6.58 -9.35 -13.19
N PRO A 83 -6.65 -10.51 -13.87
CA PRO A 83 -5.57 -10.95 -14.76
C PRO A 83 -5.35 -9.97 -15.92
N THR A 84 -6.40 -9.28 -16.37
CA THR A 84 -6.35 -8.31 -17.48
C THR A 84 -5.50 -7.08 -17.14
N ASN A 85 -5.25 -6.80 -15.86
CA ASN A 85 -4.35 -5.73 -15.44
C ASN A 85 -2.88 -6.07 -15.59
N TRP A 86 -2.53 -7.33 -15.82
CA TRP A 86 -1.16 -7.75 -15.99
C TRP A 86 -0.81 -7.82 -17.46
N VAL A 87 0.37 -7.31 -17.82
CA VAL A 87 0.97 -7.63 -19.12
C VAL A 87 0.97 -9.14 -19.20
N ASN A 88 0.25 -9.65 -20.20
CA ASN A 88 0.02 -11.06 -20.49
C ASN A 88 -1.22 -11.74 -19.88
N GLY A 89 -2.08 -11.04 -19.14
CA GLY A 89 -3.36 -11.60 -18.72
C GLY A 89 -3.27 -12.62 -17.58
N LEU A 90 -2.21 -12.61 -16.77
CA LEU A 90 -2.02 -13.52 -15.65
C LEU A 90 -1.52 -12.81 -14.39
N VAL A 91 -2.13 -13.16 -13.27
CA VAL A 91 -1.73 -12.68 -11.94
C VAL A 91 -0.37 -13.29 -11.56
N PRO A 92 0.57 -12.51 -10.99
CA PRO A 92 1.91 -12.99 -10.65
C PRO A 92 1.93 -14.20 -9.72
N GLN A 93 2.66 -15.25 -10.14
CA GLN A 93 2.96 -16.42 -9.34
C GLN A 93 4.16 -16.15 -8.40
N ASP A 94 4.34 -16.98 -7.37
CA ASP A 94 5.20 -16.69 -6.21
C ASP A 94 6.70 -16.52 -6.49
N GLU A 95 7.18 -17.00 -7.63
CA GLU A 95 8.60 -16.97 -8.01
C GLU A 95 8.96 -15.82 -8.96
N HIS A 96 7.98 -15.21 -9.63
CA HIS A 96 8.26 -14.18 -10.63
C HIS A 96 8.48 -12.81 -9.98
N PRO A 97 9.53 -12.06 -10.38
CA PRO A 97 9.65 -10.65 -10.05
C PRO A 97 8.40 -9.88 -10.49
N VAL A 98 8.02 -8.84 -9.76
CA VAL A 98 6.87 -7.99 -10.08
C VAL A 98 7.33 -6.54 -10.24
N VAL A 99 6.85 -5.88 -11.29
CA VAL A 99 7.16 -4.48 -11.58
C VAL A 99 5.87 -3.71 -11.86
N ILE A 100 5.60 -2.74 -10.99
CA ILE A 100 4.60 -1.69 -11.21
C ILE A 100 5.38 -0.49 -11.74
N LYS A 101 5.21 -0.16 -13.02
CA LYS A 101 5.96 0.91 -13.69
C LYS A 101 5.10 1.60 -14.75
N GLY A 102 4.10 2.33 -14.29
CA GLY A 102 3.15 3.05 -15.12
C GLY A 102 2.19 2.19 -15.94
N GLU A 103 1.14 2.84 -16.42
CA GLU A 103 0.08 2.30 -17.29
C GLU A 103 0.07 3.11 -18.59
N GLY A 104 0.65 2.58 -19.67
CA GLY A 104 0.60 3.27 -20.97
C GLY A 104 1.13 4.72 -20.96
N LYS A 105 2.21 4.98 -20.21
CA LYS A 105 2.86 6.29 -19.92
C LYS A 105 2.24 7.13 -18.80
N SER A 106 1.14 6.70 -18.19
CA SER A 106 0.60 7.31 -16.96
C SER A 106 1.16 6.62 -15.72
N ALA A 107 1.01 7.24 -14.54
CA ALA A 107 1.26 6.58 -13.28
C ALA A 107 0.28 5.42 -13.07
N ALA A 108 0.77 4.29 -12.57
CA ALA A 108 -0.05 3.14 -12.22
C ALA A 108 -0.73 3.33 -10.86
N ASN A 109 -1.97 2.88 -10.75
CA ASN A 109 -2.69 2.78 -9.48
C ASN A 109 -3.08 1.33 -9.27
N VAL A 110 -2.51 0.69 -8.26
CA VAL A 110 -2.69 -0.74 -8.00
C VAL A 110 -3.32 -0.93 -6.63
N ILE A 111 -4.43 -1.66 -6.56
CA ILE A 111 -5.06 -2.11 -5.32
C ILE A 111 -4.73 -3.59 -5.15
N LEU A 112 -3.89 -3.90 -4.16
CA LEU A 112 -3.68 -5.26 -3.70
C LEU A 112 -4.90 -5.71 -2.89
N ASP A 113 -5.75 -6.49 -3.52
CA ASP A 113 -7.00 -7.04 -3.00
C ASP A 113 -6.86 -8.49 -2.50
N ILE A 114 -5.64 -9.02 -2.51
CA ILE A 114 -5.32 -10.38 -2.04
C ILE A 114 -4.13 -10.34 -1.08
N ASN A 115 -4.11 -11.27 -0.12
CA ASN A 115 -2.91 -11.46 0.69
C ASN A 115 -1.74 -11.89 -0.20
N LEU A 116 -0.63 -11.17 -0.12
CA LEU A 116 0.56 -11.43 -0.93
C LEU A 116 1.75 -11.70 -0.03
N VAL A 117 2.49 -12.74 -0.37
CA VAL A 117 3.77 -13.04 0.27
C VAL A 117 4.89 -12.90 -0.77
N VAL A 118 5.86 -12.05 -0.47
CA VAL A 118 7.07 -11.82 -1.26
C VAL A 118 8.20 -12.59 -0.57
N GLU A 119 8.48 -13.82 -0.99
CA GLU A 119 9.44 -14.73 -0.34
C GLU A 119 10.82 -14.75 -1.03
N SER A 120 10.87 -15.03 -2.33
CA SER A 120 12.10 -15.12 -3.13
C SER A 120 12.08 -14.25 -4.39
N ARG A 121 11.12 -13.33 -4.48
CA ARG A 121 10.93 -12.41 -5.61
C ARG A 121 11.15 -10.96 -5.21
N THR A 122 11.40 -10.12 -6.21
CA THR A 122 11.35 -8.67 -6.04
C THR A 122 9.96 -8.14 -6.39
N LEU A 123 9.48 -7.17 -5.62
CA LEU A 123 8.32 -6.33 -5.96
C LEU A 123 8.83 -4.89 -6.06
N THR A 124 8.72 -4.30 -7.25
CA THR A 124 9.16 -2.92 -7.50
C THR A 124 7.96 -2.02 -7.75
N VAL A 125 7.87 -0.93 -6.99
CA VAL A 125 6.96 0.20 -7.24
C VAL A 125 7.76 1.34 -7.85
N GLY A 126 7.41 1.71 -9.09
CA GLY A 126 8.08 2.75 -9.87
C GLY A 126 7.82 4.17 -9.36
N VAL A 127 8.60 5.13 -9.88
CA VAL A 127 8.46 6.55 -9.51
C VAL A 127 7.13 7.08 -10.03
N GLY A 128 6.37 7.70 -9.13
CA GLY A 128 5.03 8.24 -9.42
C GLY A 128 3.91 7.21 -9.37
N ASP A 129 4.21 5.92 -9.27
CA ASP A 129 3.23 4.85 -9.18
C ASP A 129 2.75 4.63 -7.74
N THR A 130 1.55 4.08 -7.58
CA THR A 130 0.94 3.78 -6.28
C THR A 130 0.56 2.31 -6.15
N LEU A 131 0.98 1.69 -5.05
CA LEU A 131 0.51 0.38 -4.59
C LEU A 131 -0.26 0.55 -3.27
N THR A 132 -1.56 0.29 -3.31
CA THR A 132 -2.46 0.34 -2.15
C THR A 132 -2.72 -1.08 -1.64
N ILE A 133 -2.36 -1.36 -0.38
CA ILE A 133 -2.58 -2.63 0.30
C ILE A 133 -3.96 -2.59 0.96
N GLY A 134 -4.89 -3.36 0.41
CA GLY A 134 -6.30 -3.38 0.76
C GLY A 134 -7.07 -2.20 0.18
N GLY A 135 -8.30 -2.43 -0.28
CA GLY A 135 -9.14 -1.41 -0.93
C GLY A 135 -9.76 -0.37 0.01
N GLY A 136 -9.51 -0.46 1.32
CA GLY A 136 -9.96 0.51 2.33
C GLY A 136 -11.44 0.44 2.71
N GLY A 137 -12.28 -0.29 1.97
CA GLY A 137 -13.71 -0.48 2.28
C GLY A 137 -14.03 -1.77 3.03
N SER A 138 -15.33 -2.03 3.22
CA SER A 138 -15.87 -3.31 3.71
C SER A 138 -16.05 -4.29 2.55
N GLY A 139 -15.37 -5.45 2.56
CA GLY A 139 -15.47 -6.43 1.48
C GLY A 139 -14.26 -7.36 1.33
N ALA A 140 -14.17 -8.04 0.18
CA ALA A 140 -13.09 -9.00 -0.13
C ALA A 140 -11.69 -8.37 -0.13
N ASP A 141 -11.61 -7.08 -0.38
CA ASP A 141 -10.37 -6.30 -0.44
C ASP A 141 -10.05 -5.64 0.93
N ALA A 142 -10.81 -5.96 1.98
CA ALA A 142 -10.60 -5.49 3.34
C ALA A 142 -9.59 -6.40 4.07
N ASN A 143 -8.79 -5.82 4.98
CA ASN A 143 -7.84 -6.56 5.83
C ASN A 143 -6.75 -7.32 5.05
N VAL A 144 -6.27 -6.75 3.95
CA VAL A 144 -5.24 -7.38 3.12
C VAL A 144 -3.86 -7.20 3.73
N VAL A 145 -3.03 -8.23 3.64
CA VAL A 145 -1.66 -8.23 4.15
C VAL A 145 -0.66 -8.49 3.03
N LEU A 146 0.27 -7.55 2.83
CA LEU A 146 1.51 -7.74 2.09
C LEU A 146 2.62 -8.15 3.08
N SER A 147 3.16 -9.36 2.92
CA SER A 147 4.25 -9.87 3.75
C SER A 147 5.53 -10.03 2.94
N VAL A 148 6.62 -9.40 3.35
CA VAL A 148 7.97 -9.66 2.79
C VAL A 148 8.70 -10.63 3.72
N LYS A 149 9.03 -11.83 3.23
CA LYS A 149 9.66 -12.92 4.01
C LYS A 149 11.03 -13.33 3.41
N GLU A 150 11.83 -14.07 4.19
CA GLU A 150 13.14 -14.64 3.82
C GLU A 150 12.98 -15.76 2.76
N LEU A 151 13.92 -16.21 1.91
CA LEU A 151 15.27 -15.80 1.46
C LEU A 151 15.09 -15.25 0.02
N GLY A 152 15.25 -13.94 -0.19
CA GLY A 152 15.17 -13.30 -1.52
C GLY A 152 14.02 -12.30 -1.71
N GLY A 153 13.13 -12.16 -0.73
CA GLY A 153 12.02 -11.22 -0.76
C GLY A 153 12.49 -9.78 -0.60
N LEU A 154 12.21 -8.95 -1.61
CA LEU A 154 12.59 -7.54 -1.62
C LEU A 154 11.43 -6.70 -2.14
N LEU A 155 10.99 -5.73 -1.34
CA LEU A 155 10.14 -4.63 -1.81
C LEU A 155 11.01 -3.41 -2.08
N THR A 156 11.11 -2.98 -3.34
CA THR A 156 11.76 -1.72 -3.71
C THR A 156 10.68 -0.69 -4.01
N ASN A 157 10.52 0.30 -3.13
CA ASN A 157 9.57 1.39 -3.31
C ASN A 157 10.27 2.67 -3.78
N ARG A 158 9.89 3.17 -4.96
CA ARG A 158 10.30 4.47 -5.50
C ARG A 158 9.11 5.42 -5.74
N GLY A 159 7.90 4.94 -5.46
CA GLY A 159 6.64 5.66 -5.63
C GLY A 159 5.93 5.79 -4.29
N THR A 160 4.64 5.44 -4.25
CA THR A 160 3.84 5.44 -3.03
C THR A 160 3.35 4.03 -2.70
N VAL A 161 3.59 3.58 -1.47
CA VAL A 161 2.91 2.41 -0.91
C VAL A 161 1.91 2.92 0.12
N VAL A 162 0.64 2.62 -0.08
CA VAL A 162 -0.44 2.97 0.86
C VAL A 162 -0.87 1.71 1.60
N VAL A 163 -0.92 1.75 2.92
CA VAL A 163 -1.51 0.70 3.75
C VAL A 163 -2.87 1.19 4.23
N SER A 164 -3.95 0.63 3.70
CA SER A 164 -5.31 1.02 4.04
C SER A 164 -5.69 0.65 5.48
N ASN A 165 -6.82 1.18 5.95
CA ASN A 165 -7.37 0.84 7.26
C ASN A 165 -7.52 -0.69 7.39
N TYR A 166 -7.10 -1.21 8.55
CA TYR A 166 -7.04 -2.64 8.90
C TYR A 166 -6.16 -3.55 8.04
N SER A 167 -5.49 -2.98 7.04
CA SER A 167 -4.56 -3.71 6.19
C SER A 167 -3.15 -3.65 6.77
N GLY A 168 -2.26 -4.50 6.24
CA GLY A 168 -0.94 -4.70 6.84
C GLY A 168 0.19 -4.80 5.83
N LEU A 169 1.25 -4.04 6.08
CA LEU A 169 2.58 -4.31 5.55
C LEU A 169 3.37 -5.04 6.63
N ARG A 170 3.87 -6.24 6.34
CA ARG A 170 4.64 -7.06 7.28
C ARG A 170 6.00 -7.39 6.70
N ARG A 171 6.97 -7.55 7.59
CA ARG A 171 8.33 -7.93 7.25
C ARG A 171 8.85 -8.98 8.22
N ALA A 172 9.47 -10.03 7.70
CA ALA A 172 10.29 -10.94 8.50
C ALA A 172 11.62 -10.26 8.89
N PRO A 173 12.30 -10.70 9.97
CA PRO A 173 13.55 -10.09 10.43
C PRO A 173 14.63 -9.92 9.36
N LEU A 174 14.87 -10.93 8.50
CA LEU A 174 15.91 -10.87 7.45
C LEU A 174 15.40 -10.39 6.08
N ALA A 175 14.12 -10.07 5.92
CA ALA A 175 13.60 -9.46 4.70
C ALA A 175 13.93 -7.96 4.66
N THR A 176 13.99 -7.37 3.46
CA THR A 176 14.29 -5.95 3.26
C THR A 176 13.12 -5.24 2.57
N ILE A 177 12.74 -4.08 3.11
CA ILE A 177 11.90 -3.10 2.43
C ILE A 177 12.77 -1.89 2.14
N ASP A 178 13.09 -1.70 0.87
CA ASP A 178 13.96 -0.65 0.39
C ASP A 178 13.16 0.51 -0.21
N ASN A 179 12.91 1.53 0.60
CA ASN A 179 12.14 2.71 0.22
C ASN A 179 13.06 3.78 -0.38
N VAL A 180 13.56 3.54 -1.59
CA VAL A 180 14.50 4.42 -2.29
C VAL A 180 13.78 5.62 -2.91
N GLY A 181 13.54 6.65 -2.10
CA GLY A 181 12.93 7.91 -2.55
C GLY A 181 11.41 7.88 -2.72
N GLY A 182 10.76 6.78 -2.33
CA GLY A 182 9.31 6.67 -2.23
C GLY A 182 8.74 7.10 -0.88
N ILE A 183 7.43 6.95 -0.71
CA ILE A 183 6.69 7.18 0.54
C ILE A 183 5.90 5.93 0.89
N VAL A 184 5.91 5.54 2.17
CA VAL A 184 4.98 4.55 2.72
C VAL A 184 3.96 5.29 3.59
N ARG A 185 2.72 5.40 3.13
CA ARG A 185 1.59 5.98 3.89
C ARG A 185 0.80 4.89 4.57
N ILE A 186 0.43 5.11 5.82
CA ILE A 186 -0.27 4.13 6.65
C ILE A 186 -1.50 4.81 7.18
N ALA A 187 -2.69 4.37 6.75
CA ALA A 187 -3.97 4.89 7.24
C ALA A 187 -4.09 4.72 8.76
N CYS A 188 -5.02 5.42 9.42
CA CYS A 188 -5.11 5.47 10.89
C CYS A 188 -5.14 4.09 11.57
N ARG A 189 -5.77 3.09 10.94
CA ARG A 189 -5.85 1.70 11.42
C ARG A 189 -4.99 0.72 10.61
N GLY A 190 -4.22 1.21 9.65
CA GLY A 190 -3.22 0.42 8.93
C GLY A 190 -2.04 0.03 9.83
N SER A 191 -1.38 -1.08 9.50
CA SER A 191 -0.22 -1.58 10.23
C SER A 191 1.00 -1.71 9.32
N ALA A 192 2.16 -1.26 9.79
CA ALA A 192 3.43 -1.41 9.08
C ALA A 192 4.57 -1.68 10.06
N PRO A 193 5.74 -2.17 9.60
CA PRO A 193 6.87 -2.42 10.48
C PRO A 193 7.41 -1.12 11.07
N SER A 194 7.70 -1.10 12.36
CA SER A 194 8.25 0.07 13.08
C SER A 194 9.76 0.29 12.86
N GLY A 195 10.44 -0.60 12.15
CA GLY A 195 11.87 -0.50 11.85
C GLY A 195 12.26 -1.38 10.68
N GLY A 196 13.52 -1.29 10.22
CA GLY A 196 14.10 -2.04 9.09
C GLY A 196 13.42 -1.79 7.72
N VAL A 197 12.94 -0.57 7.55
CA VAL A 197 12.68 0.04 6.23
C VAL A 197 13.81 1.03 5.97
N THR A 198 14.53 0.87 4.87
CA THR A 198 15.65 1.77 4.49
C THR A 198 15.15 2.94 3.64
N GLY A 199 15.83 4.10 3.68
CA GLY A 199 15.50 5.25 2.80
C GLY A 199 14.29 6.12 3.24
N ALA A 200 14.00 6.14 4.54
CA ALA A 200 12.77 6.61 5.20
C ALA A 200 11.88 7.68 4.52
N SER A 201 10.59 7.31 4.40
CA SER A 201 9.42 8.12 4.77
C SER A 201 8.25 7.17 5.09
N LEU A 202 8.12 6.76 6.36
CA LEU A 202 6.88 6.13 6.86
C LEU A 202 6.02 7.24 7.45
N VAL A 203 4.85 7.45 6.87
CA VAL A 203 3.89 8.47 7.30
C VAL A 203 2.67 7.74 7.83
N LYS A 204 2.43 7.85 9.14
CA LYS A 204 1.16 7.45 9.75
C LYS A 204 0.18 8.60 9.54
N ASP A 205 -0.84 8.36 8.75
CA ASP A 205 -1.91 9.32 8.54
C ASP A 205 -2.82 9.37 9.79
N PRO A 206 -3.38 10.55 10.13
CA PRO A 206 -4.34 10.68 11.21
C PRO A 206 -5.64 9.92 10.92
N CYS A 207 -6.43 9.68 11.96
CA CYS A 207 -7.84 9.34 11.83
C CYS A 207 -8.55 10.59 11.31
N PHE A 208 -9.15 10.51 10.13
CA PHE A 208 -9.79 11.64 9.49
C PHE A 208 -11.30 11.59 9.72
N TRP A 209 -11.86 12.73 10.05
CA TRP A 209 -13.30 12.94 9.96
C TRP A 209 -13.69 13.00 8.48
N ASP A 210 -14.58 12.11 8.04
CA ASP A 210 -15.08 12.06 6.66
C ASP A 210 -16.58 12.36 6.56
N ALA A 211 -17.27 12.44 7.70
CA ALA A 211 -18.71 12.68 7.78
C ALA A 211 -19.56 11.67 6.97
N GLY A 212 -19.09 10.42 6.81
CA GLY A 212 -19.79 9.36 6.07
C GLY A 212 -21.03 8.79 6.77
N GLY A 213 -21.25 9.12 8.05
CA GLY A 213 -22.36 8.66 8.86
C GLY A 213 -23.69 9.37 8.57
N VAL A 214 -24.75 8.88 9.20
CA VAL A 214 -26.09 9.47 9.08
C VAL A 214 -26.20 10.76 9.90
N THR A 215 -25.52 10.81 11.04
CA THR A 215 -25.44 11.97 11.91
C THR A 215 -24.04 12.56 11.88
N SER A 216 -23.85 13.77 12.39
CA SER A 216 -22.50 14.36 12.53
C SER A 216 -21.88 14.08 13.91
N ASN A 217 -22.26 12.98 14.56
CA ASN A 217 -21.83 12.66 15.92
C ASN A 217 -20.49 11.94 15.94
N TRP A 218 -19.59 12.37 16.83
CA TRP A 218 -18.26 11.81 17.00
C TRP A 218 -18.28 10.31 17.32
N SER A 219 -19.29 9.89 18.09
CA SER A 219 -19.50 8.49 18.49
C SER A 219 -19.98 7.56 17.38
N GLU A 220 -20.36 8.09 16.20
CA GLU A 220 -20.75 7.28 15.05
C GLU A 220 -19.51 6.91 14.24
N ALA A 221 -19.20 5.60 14.22
CA ALA A 221 -17.98 5.09 13.60
C ALA A 221 -17.86 5.43 12.10
N ALA A 222 -18.99 5.49 11.39
CA ALA A 222 -19.07 5.79 9.96
C ALA A 222 -18.73 7.26 9.60
N ASN A 223 -18.52 8.14 10.58
CA ASN A 223 -18.01 9.50 10.35
C ASN A 223 -16.47 9.59 10.34
N TRP A 224 -15.81 8.45 10.48
CA TRP A 224 -14.37 8.34 10.46
C TRP A 224 -13.95 7.53 9.26
N ASP A 225 -12.88 7.94 8.59
CA ASP A 225 -12.30 7.29 7.41
C ASP A 225 -11.97 5.80 7.60
N SER A 226 -11.85 5.39 8.87
CA SER A 226 -11.58 4.01 9.24
C SER A 226 -12.82 3.21 9.58
N ASP A 227 -14.02 3.77 9.61
CA ASP A 227 -15.22 3.14 10.20
C ASP A 227 -14.99 2.66 11.65
N THR A 228 -14.06 3.29 12.38
CA THR A 228 -13.86 3.11 13.82
C THR A 228 -13.54 4.41 14.52
N LEU A 229 -13.92 4.48 15.79
CA LEU A 229 -13.62 5.63 16.63
C LEU A 229 -12.12 5.79 16.85
N PRO A 230 -11.61 7.04 16.87
CA PRO A 230 -10.28 7.33 17.35
C PRO A 230 -10.15 7.00 18.84
N THR A 231 -8.93 6.73 19.27
CA THR A 231 -8.51 6.53 20.65
C THR A 231 -7.67 7.72 21.11
N GLY A 232 -7.46 7.87 22.42
CA GLY A 232 -6.71 8.99 22.98
C GLY A 232 -5.25 9.09 22.53
N ASP A 233 -4.67 8.04 21.94
CA ASP A 233 -3.30 8.03 21.42
C ASP A 233 -3.22 8.40 19.93
N ASP A 234 -4.36 8.51 19.24
CA ASP A 234 -4.38 8.73 17.80
C ASP A 234 -4.11 10.20 17.44
N PRO A 235 -3.42 10.45 16.32
CA PRO A 235 -3.52 11.72 15.65
C PRO A 235 -4.88 11.80 14.94
N ILE A 236 -5.61 12.88 15.16
CA ILE A 236 -6.98 13.10 14.69
C ILE A 236 -7.00 14.38 13.86
N LEU A 237 -7.63 14.32 12.70
CA LEU A 237 -7.77 15.48 11.83
C LEU A 237 -9.22 15.63 11.37
N ILE A 238 -9.85 16.72 11.79
CA ILE A 238 -11.11 17.19 11.21
C ILE A 238 -10.73 18.09 10.05
N ARG A 239 -10.95 17.62 8.82
CA ARG A 239 -10.65 18.34 7.57
C ARG A 239 -11.80 18.18 6.58
N ASP A 240 -11.71 18.95 5.50
CA ASP A 240 -12.45 18.67 4.28
C ASP A 240 -11.88 17.40 3.63
N ALA A 241 -12.70 16.36 3.51
CA ALA A 241 -12.36 15.23 2.66
C ALA A 241 -12.47 15.64 1.17
N ASP A 242 -13.49 16.43 0.82
CA ASP A 242 -13.90 16.72 -0.56
C ASP A 242 -14.24 18.21 -0.84
N GLY A 243 -13.79 19.13 0.02
CA GLY A 243 -14.02 20.59 -0.11
C GLY A 243 -15.31 21.11 0.51
N GLU A 244 -16.12 20.26 1.13
CA GLU A 244 -17.28 20.66 1.92
C GLU A 244 -16.91 21.00 3.37
N ILE A 245 -17.60 22.00 3.94
CA ILE A 245 -17.47 22.33 5.37
C ILE A 245 -18.10 21.21 6.18
N THR A 246 -17.29 20.51 6.96
CA THR A 246 -17.77 19.50 7.90
C THR A 246 -17.95 20.10 9.29
N VAL A 247 -18.99 19.61 9.97
CA VAL A 247 -19.23 19.84 11.38
C VAL A 247 -19.05 18.50 12.08
N ALA A 248 -18.17 18.45 13.08
CA ALA A 248 -18.04 17.33 13.99
C ALA A 248 -18.68 17.70 15.34
N ASN A 249 -19.62 16.88 15.82
CA ASN A 249 -20.23 17.04 17.14
C ASN A 249 -19.62 16.03 18.10
N LEU A 250 -18.73 16.48 18.97
CA LEU A 250 -18.23 15.69 20.08
C LEU A 250 -19.34 15.49 21.11
N ASP A 251 -20.04 14.36 20.99
CA ASP A 251 -21.18 13.93 21.79
C ASP A 251 -20.81 12.95 22.92
N VAL A 252 -19.55 12.52 22.95
CA VAL A 252 -18.95 11.67 23.99
C VAL A 252 -17.67 12.32 24.51
N SER A 253 -17.40 12.20 25.80
CA SER A 253 -16.17 12.78 26.37
C SER A 253 -14.94 12.07 25.83
N PHE A 254 -13.89 12.84 25.55
CA PHE A 254 -12.69 12.33 24.89
C PHE A 254 -11.43 12.88 25.54
N ASP A 255 -10.52 11.96 25.89
CA ASP A 255 -9.25 12.26 26.53
C ASP A 255 -8.10 12.04 25.52
N LEU A 256 -7.33 13.09 25.23
CA LEU A 256 -6.11 13.04 24.42
C LEU A 256 -4.89 12.74 25.31
N ASN A 257 -4.28 11.59 25.11
CA ASN A 257 -3.07 11.15 25.81
C ASN A 257 -1.81 11.82 25.26
N SER A 258 -0.66 11.52 25.87
CA SER A 258 0.67 12.04 25.49
C SER A 258 1.06 11.89 24.02
N LYS A 259 0.51 10.89 23.30
CA LYS A 259 0.76 10.65 21.87
C LYS A 259 -0.33 11.20 20.96
N GLY A 260 -1.50 11.51 21.53
CA GLY A 260 -2.66 11.97 20.80
C GLY A 260 -2.52 13.40 20.34
N SER A 261 -3.11 13.68 19.18
CA SER A 261 -3.27 15.06 18.71
C SER A 261 -4.64 15.23 18.07
N LEU A 262 -5.20 16.43 18.17
CA LEU A 262 -6.41 16.81 17.48
C LEU A 262 -6.16 18.10 16.70
N THR A 263 -6.39 18.05 15.40
CA THR A 263 -6.38 19.24 14.55
C THR A 263 -7.76 19.48 13.97
N VAL A 264 -8.26 20.70 14.14
CA VAL A 264 -9.44 21.21 13.42
C VAL A 264 -8.94 22.14 12.32
N ALA A 265 -9.01 21.68 11.07
CA ALA A 265 -8.52 22.43 9.93
C ALA A 265 -9.33 23.72 9.69
N GLY A 266 -8.74 24.66 8.93
CA GLY A 266 -9.42 25.90 8.56
C GLY A 266 -10.75 25.63 7.85
N GLY A 267 -11.77 26.44 8.16
CA GLY A 267 -13.13 26.27 7.63
C GLY A 267 -13.96 25.15 8.28
N GLN A 268 -13.35 24.27 9.08
CA GLN A 268 -14.06 23.18 9.77
C GLN A 268 -14.58 23.61 11.14
N THR A 269 -15.59 22.90 11.65
CA THR A 269 -16.16 23.18 12.98
C THR A 269 -16.16 21.93 13.86
N LEU A 270 -15.64 22.07 15.09
CA LEU A 270 -15.83 21.12 16.17
C LEU A 270 -16.78 21.71 17.21
N ASN A 271 -17.92 21.06 17.45
CA ASN A 271 -18.82 21.37 18.54
C ASN A 271 -18.56 20.39 19.69
N VAL A 272 -18.36 20.89 20.90
CA VAL A 272 -18.39 20.08 22.12
C VAL A 272 -19.79 20.20 22.70
N THR A 273 -20.57 19.11 22.71
CA THR A 273 -21.98 19.18 23.11
C THR A 273 -22.14 19.38 24.62
N GLU A 274 -23.34 19.75 25.04
CA GLU A 274 -23.66 19.98 26.45
C GLU A 274 -23.29 18.78 27.34
N GLY A 275 -22.62 19.04 28.46
CA GLY A 275 -22.20 18.00 29.42
C GLY A 275 -21.01 17.15 28.98
N VAL A 276 -20.46 17.36 27.78
CA VAL A 276 -19.31 16.61 27.25
C VAL A 276 -18.00 17.35 27.53
N THR A 277 -16.92 16.61 27.79
CA THR A 277 -15.58 17.17 27.98
C THR A 277 -14.62 16.71 26.88
N LEU A 278 -13.98 17.66 26.20
CA LEU A 278 -12.74 17.44 25.46
C LEU A 278 -11.57 17.73 26.40
N ARG A 279 -10.73 16.74 26.65
CA ARG A 279 -9.67 16.83 27.66
C ARG A 279 -8.31 16.48 27.07
N ILE A 280 -7.28 17.22 27.46
CA ILE A 280 -5.91 16.71 27.39
C ILE A 280 -5.65 15.95 28.69
N ALA A 281 -5.32 14.66 28.58
CA ALA A 281 -5.13 13.76 29.69
C ALA A 281 -3.99 14.24 30.60
N ASN A 282 -4.11 13.93 31.89
CA ASN A 282 -3.10 14.23 32.89
C ASN A 282 -1.88 13.29 32.75
N GLN A 283 -1.02 13.59 31.77
CA GLN A 283 0.21 12.86 31.45
C GLN A 283 1.32 13.84 31.05
N SER A 284 2.57 13.40 31.09
CA SER A 284 3.73 14.21 30.66
C SER A 284 4.57 13.45 29.61
N PRO A 285 4.78 14.04 28.40
CA PRO A 285 4.11 15.25 27.91
C PRO A 285 2.60 15.03 27.78
N GLY A 286 1.81 16.12 27.85
CA GLY A 286 0.39 16.05 27.51
C GLY A 286 0.18 15.87 26.00
N GLY A 287 -1.04 15.50 25.61
CA GLY A 287 -1.48 15.55 24.21
C GLY A 287 -1.58 16.99 23.69
N SER A 288 -2.09 17.13 22.47
CA SER A 288 -2.07 18.42 21.79
C SER A 288 -3.32 18.70 20.94
N ILE A 289 -3.76 19.96 20.95
CA ILE A 289 -4.93 20.41 20.20
C ILE A 289 -4.55 21.66 19.38
N TRP A 290 -4.78 21.60 18.07
CA TRP A 290 -4.62 22.72 17.15
C TRP A 290 -5.96 23.08 16.51
N ILE A 291 -6.41 24.31 16.73
CA ILE A 291 -7.66 24.83 16.18
C ILE A 291 -7.32 25.91 15.15
N ASN A 292 -7.37 25.55 13.88
CA ASN A 292 -7.31 26.49 12.75
C ASN A 292 -8.71 26.82 12.20
N GLY A 293 -9.70 25.99 12.51
CA GLY A 293 -11.13 26.23 12.24
C GLY A 293 -11.86 26.83 13.44
N THR A 294 -13.10 26.41 13.65
CA THR A 294 -13.97 26.87 14.73
C THR A 294 -14.13 25.79 15.81
N LEU A 295 -14.01 26.19 17.08
CA LEU A 295 -14.35 25.36 18.23
C LEU A 295 -15.53 26.01 18.98
N ASN A 296 -16.68 25.34 19.03
CA ASN A 296 -17.84 25.80 19.78
C ASN A 296 -18.07 24.91 21.00
N LEU A 297 -18.08 25.50 22.19
CA LEU A 297 -18.26 24.71 23.41
C LEU A 297 -19.70 24.38 23.76
N LYS A 298 -20.75 24.88 23.09
CA LYS A 298 -22.19 24.50 23.21
C LYS A 298 -22.68 23.91 24.56
N GLY A 299 -22.20 24.40 25.72
CA GLY A 299 -22.50 23.85 27.05
C GLY A 299 -21.59 22.71 27.55
N GLY A 300 -20.68 22.20 26.72
CA GLY A 300 -19.56 21.33 27.07
C GLY A 300 -18.32 22.07 27.56
N THR A 301 -17.25 21.31 27.80
CA THR A 301 -16.03 21.76 28.47
C THR A 301 -14.78 21.42 27.67
N LEU A 302 -13.84 22.36 27.59
CA LEU A 302 -12.45 22.11 27.16
C LEU A 302 -11.55 22.13 28.39
N HIS A 303 -10.83 21.03 28.66
CA HIS A 303 -9.96 20.90 29.81
C HIS A 303 -8.53 20.58 29.40
N ASN A 304 -7.58 21.45 29.77
CA ASN A 304 -6.16 21.18 29.64
C ASN A 304 -5.53 20.81 31.00
N HIS A 305 -5.05 19.57 31.15
CA HIS A 305 -4.24 19.17 32.31
C HIS A 305 -2.73 19.31 32.02
N TYR A 306 -1.97 19.78 33.02
CA TYR A 306 -0.49 19.85 33.01
C TYR A 306 0.12 20.58 31.79
N THR A 307 1.04 19.93 31.06
CA THR A 307 1.89 20.49 29.99
C THR A 307 1.28 20.35 28.59
N GLY A 308 -0.01 20.00 28.51
CA GLY A 308 -0.73 19.91 27.24
C GLY A 308 -0.73 21.22 26.47
N LEU A 309 -0.59 21.13 25.13
CA LEU A 309 -0.58 22.29 24.26
C LEU A 309 -1.95 22.48 23.61
N ILE A 310 -2.53 23.67 23.76
CA ILE A 310 -3.66 24.12 22.97
C ILE A 310 -3.21 25.35 22.20
N ASN A 311 -3.28 25.29 20.87
CA ASN A 311 -2.95 26.40 20.00
C ASN A 311 -4.15 26.74 19.11
N THR A 312 -4.56 28.00 19.15
CA THR A 312 -5.65 28.54 18.33
C THR A 312 -5.04 29.45 17.26
N GLY A 313 -4.99 28.98 16.02
CA GLY A 313 -4.32 29.65 14.88
C GLY A 313 -5.22 30.62 14.08
N GLY A 314 -6.32 31.11 14.64
CA GLY A 314 -7.20 32.05 13.94
C GLY A 314 -6.56 33.44 13.78
N PRO A 315 -6.88 34.20 12.71
CA PRO A 315 -6.43 35.58 12.58
C PRO A 315 -6.94 36.40 13.77
N SER A 316 -6.06 37.23 14.32
CA SER A 316 -6.49 38.26 15.26
C SER A 316 -7.29 39.31 14.48
N SER A 317 -8.61 39.33 14.71
CA SER A 317 -9.60 40.41 14.56
C SER A 317 -10.90 39.95 13.91
#